data_AF-A0A3B8UJW9-F1
#
_entry.id   AF-A0A3B8UJW9-F1
#
_cell.length_a   1.000
_cell.length_b   1.000
_cell.length_c   1.000
_cell.angle_alpha   90.00
_cell.angle_beta   90.00
_cell.angle_gamma   90.00
#
_symmetry.space_group_name_H-M   'P 1'
#
loop_
_entity.id
_entity.type
_entity.pdbx_description
1 polymer ?
#
loop_
_entity_poly.entity_id
_entity_poly.type
_entity_poly.pdbx_seq_one_letter_code
_entity_poly.pdbx_strand_id
1 'polypeptide(L)'
;MKHVIMFKGGVETLEFFSVEISRYLPEDEYDVFWYDLFMSESSFVHLLEIYNTHKDEEFVVLTFNFEGLEGETGLYQKLNWNFWDYSGIKVVNIVVDHPLYYHRYLATRPQNYVQIDIDKVHMEYMNRFYPDVKTLFMASAGTEVNKDRKAYEKGVYIPVKDRPMDIIFTGNYTPKHILRKQIDNLEQDYIDFYEKVLSDIINHPDMTIDEAAEKHLREEFNDLTDEQLCNCMPGMMYADLNVRFHYRELAIRALVDSGLQVNTYGEGYN
;
A
#
# COMPACT_ATOMS: atom_id res chain seq x y z
N MET A 1 -30.29 -1.32 5.86
CA MET A 1 -29.20 -1.52 4.89
C MET A 1 -27.90 -1.20 5.62
N LYS A 2 -26.76 -1.74 5.21
CA LYS A 2 -25.44 -1.30 5.70
C LYS A 2 -24.74 -0.52 4.60
N HIS A 3 -24.22 0.66 4.91
CA HIS A 3 -23.55 1.52 3.94
C HIS A 3 -22.03 1.31 4.02
N VAL A 4 -21.42 0.88 2.92
CA VAL A 4 -19.98 0.70 2.80
C VAL A 4 -19.41 1.82 1.95
N ILE A 5 -18.55 2.64 2.55
CA ILE A 5 -17.84 3.71 1.84
C ILE A 5 -16.52 3.13 1.35
N MET A 6 -16.31 3.16 0.03
CA MET A 6 -15.09 2.69 -0.65
C MET A 6 -14.55 3.80 -1.56
N PHE A 7 -13.26 3.74 -1.88
CA PHE A 7 -12.58 4.80 -2.62
C PHE A 7 -12.22 4.37 -4.05
N LYS A 8 -12.19 5.36 -4.93
CA LYS A 8 -11.74 5.24 -6.33
C LYS A 8 -11.05 6.53 -6.76
N GLY A 9 -10.37 6.50 -7.89
CA GLY A 9 -9.66 7.67 -8.42
C GLY A 9 -8.37 8.01 -7.68
N GLY A 10 -7.85 7.06 -6.90
CA GLY A 10 -6.53 7.13 -6.27
C GLY A 10 -5.52 6.30 -7.04
N VAL A 11 -4.95 5.30 -6.38
CA VAL A 11 -4.03 4.34 -7.02
C VAL A 11 -4.85 3.27 -7.74
N GLU A 12 -4.61 3.08 -9.04
CA GLU A 12 -5.36 2.14 -9.89
C GLU A 12 -5.47 0.72 -9.29
N THR A 13 -4.37 0.20 -8.74
CA THR A 13 -4.34 -1.13 -8.12
C THR A 13 -5.24 -1.21 -6.88
N LEU A 14 -5.29 -0.15 -6.07
CA LEU A 14 -6.10 -0.11 -4.85
C LEU A 14 -7.60 0.04 -5.16
N GLU A 15 -7.92 0.83 -6.19
CA GLU A 15 -9.27 0.89 -6.75
C GLU A 15 -9.70 -0.49 -7.26
N PHE A 16 -8.82 -1.20 -7.99
CA PHE A 16 -9.09 -2.57 -8.43
C PHE A 16 -9.39 -3.51 -7.25
N PHE A 17 -8.62 -3.45 -6.17
CA PHE A 17 -8.88 -4.25 -4.97
C PHE A 17 -10.23 -3.90 -4.33
N SER A 18 -10.54 -2.62 -4.23
CA SER A 18 -11.83 -2.13 -3.72
C SER A 18 -12.99 -2.67 -4.55
N VAL A 19 -12.89 -2.59 -5.89
CA VAL A 19 -13.90 -3.13 -6.81
C VAL A 19 -14.04 -4.65 -6.66
N GLU A 20 -12.94 -5.40 -6.56
CA GLU A 20 -13.03 -6.86 -6.39
C GLU A 20 -13.68 -7.26 -5.06
N ILE A 21 -13.40 -6.56 -3.96
CA ILE A 21 -14.08 -6.81 -2.68
C ILE A 21 -15.57 -6.47 -2.77
N SER A 22 -15.93 -5.34 -3.40
CA SER A 22 -17.32 -4.89 -3.47
C SER A 22 -18.26 -5.94 -4.11
N ARG A 23 -17.73 -6.76 -5.03
CA ARG A 23 -18.48 -7.86 -5.68
C ARG A 23 -18.90 -8.98 -4.74
N TYR A 24 -18.32 -9.06 -3.54
CA TYR A 24 -18.67 -10.04 -2.52
C TYR A 24 -19.57 -9.47 -1.43
N LEU A 25 -20.02 -8.21 -1.56
CA LEU A 25 -21.01 -7.60 -0.70
C LEU A 25 -22.40 -7.82 -1.32
N PRO A 26 -23.30 -8.61 -0.69
CA PRO A 26 -24.65 -8.82 -1.21
C PRO A 26 -25.45 -7.52 -1.28
N GLU A 27 -26.00 -7.19 -2.45
CA GLU A 27 -26.75 -5.95 -2.69
C GLU A 27 -28.03 -5.82 -1.84
N ASP A 28 -28.53 -6.93 -1.28
CA ASP A 28 -29.68 -6.95 -0.36
C ASP A 28 -29.30 -6.65 1.10
N GLU A 29 -28.01 -6.70 1.45
CA GLU A 29 -27.49 -6.38 2.78
C GLU A 29 -26.66 -5.08 2.81
N TYR A 30 -25.91 -4.80 1.74
CA TYR A 30 -24.96 -3.70 1.65
C TYR A 30 -25.24 -2.76 0.48
N ASP A 31 -25.17 -1.46 0.74
CA ASP A 31 -25.13 -0.39 -0.25
C ASP A 31 -23.72 0.20 -0.30
N VAL A 32 -23.12 0.29 -1.49
CA VAL A 32 -21.72 0.73 -1.66
C VAL A 32 -21.69 2.16 -2.20
N PHE A 33 -21.19 3.08 -1.38
CA PHE A 33 -20.90 4.44 -1.79
C PHE A 33 -19.46 4.58 -2.26
N TRP A 34 -19.27 4.97 -3.52
CA TRP A 34 -17.95 5.22 -4.11
C TRP A 34 -17.54 6.68 -3.95
N TYR A 35 -16.63 6.93 -3.01
CA TYR A 35 -15.97 8.22 -2.87
C TYR A 35 -14.89 8.36 -3.95
N ASP A 36 -15.06 9.34 -4.83
CA ASP A 36 -14.08 9.65 -5.88
C ASP A 36 -13.05 10.65 -5.36
N LEU A 37 -11.80 10.19 -5.22
CA LEU A 37 -10.67 10.97 -4.72
C LEU A 37 -10.28 12.09 -5.69
N PHE A 38 -10.40 11.90 -7.01
CA PHE A 38 -10.17 12.97 -7.99
C PHE A 38 -11.19 14.10 -7.83
N MET A 39 -12.42 13.75 -7.43
CA MET A 39 -13.54 14.67 -7.28
C MET A 39 -13.91 14.88 -5.80
N SER A 40 -12.91 14.87 -4.91
CA SER A 40 -13.06 14.83 -3.45
C SER A 40 -14.11 15.79 -2.89
N GLU A 41 -14.09 17.07 -3.28
CA GLU A 41 -15.03 18.07 -2.75
C GLU A 41 -16.49 17.71 -3.08
N SER A 42 -16.77 17.32 -4.33
CA SER A 42 -18.12 16.92 -4.74
C SER A 42 -18.54 15.57 -4.16
N SER A 43 -17.61 14.61 -4.07
CA SER A 43 -17.84 13.31 -3.43
C SER A 43 -18.22 13.49 -1.97
N PHE A 44 -17.56 14.42 -1.26
CA PHE A 44 -17.85 14.73 0.12
C PHE A 44 -19.25 15.32 0.31
N VAL A 45 -19.70 16.22 -0.57
CA VAL A 45 -21.07 16.77 -0.52
C VAL A 45 -22.11 15.65 -0.61
N HIS A 46 -21.95 14.73 -1.57
CA HIS A 46 -22.86 13.59 -1.70
C HIS A 46 -22.78 12.62 -0.51
N LEU A 47 -21.58 12.35 0.00
CA LEU A 47 -21.40 11.53 1.20
C LEU A 47 -22.15 12.14 2.39
N LEU A 48 -22.06 13.46 2.57
CA LEU A 48 -22.74 14.17 3.64
C LEU A 48 -24.27 14.11 3.49
N GLU A 49 -24.79 14.20 2.26
CA GLU A 49 -26.23 14.05 1.99
C GLU A 49 -26.73 12.63 2.33
N ILE A 50 -26.00 11.59 1.90
CA ILE A 50 -26.33 10.19 2.21
C ILE A 50 -26.26 9.94 3.71
N TYR A 51 -25.16 10.35 4.35
CA TYR A 51 -24.98 10.20 5.80
C TYR A 51 -26.10 10.89 6.60
N ASN A 52 -26.50 12.10 6.22
CA ASN A 52 -27.59 12.80 6.90
C ASN A 52 -28.96 12.15 6.65
N THR A 53 -29.19 11.58 5.47
CA THR A 53 -30.44 10.91 5.11
C THR A 53 -30.60 9.58 5.84
N HIS A 54 -29.51 8.83 5.99
CA HIS A 54 -29.49 7.47 6.55
C HIS A 54 -28.82 7.41 7.92
N LYS A 55 -28.82 8.51 8.69
CA LYS A 55 -28.01 8.67 9.90
C LYS A 55 -28.22 7.60 10.99
N ASP A 56 -29.38 6.97 11.02
CA ASP A 56 -29.73 5.89 11.96
C ASP A 56 -29.34 4.48 11.45
N GLU A 57 -28.79 4.38 10.23
CA GLU A 57 -28.28 3.15 9.63
C GLU A 57 -26.78 2.95 9.90
N GLU A 58 -26.28 1.74 9.66
CA GLU A 58 -24.88 1.41 9.91
C GLU A 58 -24.00 1.85 8.72
N PHE A 59 -22.91 2.53 9.02
CA PHE A 59 -21.88 2.92 8.06
C PHE A 59 -20.53 2.32 8.43
N VAL A 60 -19.77 1.89 7.43
CA VAL A 60 -18.38 1.48 7.57
C VAL A 60 -17.56 1.98 6.38
N VAL A 61 -16.35 2.45 6.65
CA VAL A 61 -15.35 2.71 5.61
C VAL A 61 -14.51 1.46 5.42
N LEU A 62 -14.36 1.03 4.17
CA LEU A 62 -13.40 0.01 3.78
C LEU A 62 -12.45 0.61 2.76
N THR A 63 -11.18 0.76 3.14
CA THR A 63 -10.16 1.44 2.34
C THR A 63 -8.85 0.67 2.31
N PHE A 64 -7.96 1.07 1.40
CA PHE A 64 -6.61 0.54 1.28
C PHE A 64 -5.59 1.66 1.43
N ASN A 65 -4.46 1.34 2.08
CA ASN A 65 -3.29 2.23 2.13
C ASN A 65 -3.60 3.70 2.47
N PHE A 66 -4.57 3.91 3.37
CA PHE A 66 -5.00 5.25 3.81
C PHE A 66 -5.74 6.10 2.77
N GLU A 67 -6.20 5.56 1.64
CA GLU A 67 -7.07 6.31 0.72
C GLU A 67 -8.29 6.87 1.47
N GLY A 68 -8.51 8.19 1.37
CA GLY A 68 -9.57 8.88 2.12
C GLY A 68 -9.20 9.27 3.56
N LEU A 69 -7.96 8.99 3.98
CA LEU A 69 -7.43 9.27 5.32
C LEU A 69 -6.18 10.19 5.30
N GLU A 70 -5.82 10.75 4.14
CA GLU A 70 -4.58 11.50 3.93
C GLU A 70 -4.73 13.02 4.05
N GLY A 71 -5.94 13.51 4.30
CA GLY A 71 -6.22 14.94 4.40
C GLY A 71 -7.03 15.49 3.23
N GLU A 72 -7.81 14.64 2.56
CA GLU A 72 -8.63 14.96 1.42
C GLU A 72 -9.60 16.10 1.72
N THR A 73 -9.79 16.96 0.71
CA THR A 73 -10.67 18.13 0.83
C THR A 73 -12.10 17.68 1.12
N GLY A 74 -12.74 18.30 2.11
CA GLY A 74 -14.08 17.95 2.59
C GLY A 74 -14.03 17.01 3.78
N LEU A 75 -13.33 15.87 3.64
CA LEU A 75 -13.13 14.89 4.72
C LEU A 75 -12.30 15.45 5.88
N TYR A 76 -11.35 16.33 5.58
CA TYR A 76 -10.49 16.98 6.57
C TYR A 76 -10.61 18.51 6.48
N GLN A 77 -10.58 19.17 7.63
CA GLN A 77 -10.66 20.62 7.75
C GLN A 77 -9.59 21.17 8.70
N LYS A 78 -9.48 22.50 8.77
CA LYS A 78 -8.60 23.18 9.72
C LYS A 78 -9.00 22.85 11.17
N LEU A 79 -8.07 23.02 12.11
CA LEU A 79 -8.26 22.77 13.55
C LEU A 79 -8.44 21.29 13.92
N ASN A 80 -7.79 20.37 13.20
CA ASN A 80 -7.79 18.93 13.44
C ASN A 80 -9.17 18.25 13.37
N TRP A 81 -10.15 18.90 12.73
CA TRP A 81 -11.44 18.28 12.47
C TRP A 81 -11.34 17.32 11.28
N ASN A 82 -11.91 16.13 11.42
CA ASN A 82 -12.11 15.20 10.32
C ASN A 82 -13.52 14.57 10.40
N PHE A 83 -14.06 14.22 9.24
CA PHE A 83 -15.42 13.70 9.10
C PHE A 83 -15.59 12.33 9.77
N TRP A 84 -14.56 11.49 9.76
CA TRP A 84 -14.60 10.15 10.34
C TRP A 84 -14.81 10.19 11.85
N ASP A 85 -14.09 11.06 12.56
CA ASP A 85 -14.27 11.27 13.99
C ASP A 85 -15.60 11.97 14.31
N TYR A 86 -16.00 12.94 13.47
CA TYR A 86 -17.28 13.63 13.63
C TYR A 86 -18.49 12.69 13.50
N SER A 87 -18.43 11.79 12.52
CA SER A 87 -19.50 10.84 12.22
C SER A 87 -19.47 9.60 13.13
N GLY A 88 -18.31 9.29 13.72
CA GLY A 88 -18.09 8.08 14.50
C GLY A 88 -18.04 6.81 13.66
N ILE A 89 -18.03 6.93 12.32
CA ILE A 89 -18.00 5.81 11.38
C ILE A 89 -16.74 4.99 11.60
N LYS A 90 -16.89 3.66 11.61
CA LYS A 90 -15.76 2.75 11.73
C LYS A 90 -14.96 2.75 10.44
N VAL A 91 -13.65 2.92 10.56
CA VAL A 91 -12.70 2.83 9.45
C VAL A 91 -11.93 1.52 9.52
N VAL A 92 -12.04 0.73 8.46
CA VAL A 92 -11.26 -0.49 8.25
C VAL A 92 -10.31 -0.23 7.09
N ASN A 93 -9.01 -0.16 7.39
CA ASN A 93 -7.96 0.10 6.41
C ASN A 93 -7.12 -1.15 6.19
N ILE A 94 -7.06 -1.64 4.95
CA ILE A 94 -6.21 -2.76 4.55
C ILE A 94 -4.89 -2.19 4.01
N VAL A 95 -3.80 -2.40 4.75
CA VAL A 95 -2.50 -1.83 4.39
C VAL A 95 -1.67 -2.89 3.68
N VAL A 96 -1.44 -2.66 2.39
CA VAL A 96 -0.73 -3.58 1.48
C VAL A 96 0.70 -3.16 1.17
N ASP A 97 1.04 -1.89 1.39
CA ASP A 97 2.43 -1.42 1.38
C ASP A 97 3.01 -1.40 2.79
N HIS A 98 4.33 -1.38 2.88
CA HIS A 98 5.03 -1.41 4.16
C HIS A 98 4.55 -0.27 5.11
N PRO A 99 4.24 -0.51 6.40
CA PRO A 99 3.63 0.52 7.24
C PRO A 99 4.50 1.78 7.46
N LEU A 100 5.82 1.69 7.22
CA LEU A 100 6.75 2.84 7.21
C LEU A 100 6.27 4.00 6.31
N TYR A 101 5.54 3.69 5.23
CA TYR A 101 5.02 4.70 4.30
C TYR A 101 3.95 5.60 4.94
N TYR A 102 3.30 5.10 5.99
CA TYR A 102 2.10 5.69 6.56
C TYR A 102 2.31 6.23 7.98
N HIS A 103 3.55 6.38 8.45
CA HIS A 103 3.86 6.90 9.79
C HIS A 103 3.09 8.18 10.13
N ARG A 104 3.08 9.14 9.19
CA ARG A 104 2.34 10.40 9.35
C ARG A 104 0.84 10.18 9.57
N TYR A 105 0.23 9.30 8.79
CA TYR A 105 -1.22 9.08 8.81
C TYR A 105 -1.66 8.16 9.94
N LEU A 106 -0.79 7.25 10.37
CA LEU A 106 -0.97 6.47 11.59
C LEU A 106 -1.06 7.37 12.82
N ALA A 107 -0.26 8.44 12.88
CA ALA A 107 -0.32 9.43 13.96
C ALA A 107 -1.62 10.25 13.96
N THR A 108 -2.22 10.50 12.79
CA THR A 108 -3.44 11.31 12.64
C THR A 108 -4.67 10.49 12.24
N ARG A 109 -4.63 9.17 12.48
CA ARG A 109 -5.71 8.24 12.13
C ARG A 109 -7.02 8.60 12.84
N PRO A 110 -8.19 8.26 12.26
CA PRO A 110 -9.47 8.36 12.96
C PRO A 110 -9.49 7.55 14.27
N GLN A 111 -10.30 7.96 15.23
CA GLN A 111 -10.43 7.30 16.54
C GLN A 111 -11.03 5.89 16.41
N ASN A 112 -12.04 5.71 15.55
CA ASN A 112 -12.70 4.43 15.30
C ASN A 112 -12.02 3.66 14.16
N TYR A 113 -10.70 3.44 14.28
CA TYR A 113 -9.86 2.86 13.24
C TYR A 113 -9.43 1.42 13.57
N VAL A 114 -9.43 0.56 12.54
CA VAL A 114 -8.86 -0.79 12.57
C VAL A 114 -8.01 -0.98 11.33
N GLN A 115 -6.80 -1.49 11.51
CA GLN A 115 -5.92 -1.87 10.40
C GLN A 115 -6.00 -3.38 10.14
N ILE A 116 -5.96 -3.76 8.88
CA ILE A 116 -5.76 -5.13 8.43
C ILE A 116 -4.36 -5.23 7.81
N ASP A 117 -3.52 -6.07 8.41
CA ASP A 117 -2.16 -6.35 7.98
C ASP A 117 -2.12 -7.64 7.13
N ILE A 118 -1.27 -7.62 6.10
CA ILE A 118 -1.26 -8.67 5.05
C ILE A 118 -0.27 -9.80 5.28
N ASP A 119 0.68 -9.63 6.20
CA ASP A 119 1.66 -10.64 6.57
C ASP A 119 2.10 -10.49 8.04
N LYS A 120 2.96 -11.40 8.49
CA LYS A 120 3.46 -11.42 9.87
C LYS A 120 4.43 -10.27 10.15
N VAL A 121 5.20 -9.83 9.16
CA VAL A 121 6.19 -8.75 9.30
C VAL A 121 5.47 -7.42 9.51
N HIS A 122 4.38 -7.16 8.77
CA HIS A 122 3.46 -6.04 9.04
C HIS A 122 2.95 -6.07 10.48
N MET A 123 2.42 -7.22 10.94
CA MET A 123 1.90 -7.35 12.30
C MET A 123 2.99 -7.10 13.36
N GLU A 124 4.20 -7.62 13.16
CA GLU A 124 5.35 -7.41 14.06
C GLU A 124 5.75 -5.94 14.13
N TYR A 125 5.86 -5.28 12.97
CA TYR A 125 6.13 -3.85 12.86
C TYR A 125 5.07 -3.01 13.59
N MET A 126 3.78 -3.28 13.33
CA MET A 126 2.67 -2.56 13.95
C MET A 126 2.59 -2.78 15.46
N ASN A 127 2.75 -4.02 15.93
CA ASN A 127 2.73 -4.33 17.36
C ASN A 127 3.86 -3.64 18.13
N ARG A 128 5.02 -3.46 17.49
CA ARG A 128 6.16 -2.78 18.09
C ARG A 128 6.01 -1.26 18.08
N PHE A 129 5.79 -0.69 16.90
CA PHE A 129 5.88 0.76 16.69
C PHE A 129 4.56 1.50 16.90
N TYR A 130 3.42 0.79 16.86
CA TYR A 130 2.08 1.37 17.03
C TYR A 130 1.17 0.44 17.87
N PRO A 131 1.56 0.09 19.11
CA PRO A 131 0.84 -0.88 19.94
C PRO A 131 -0.61 -0.49 20.26
N ASP A 132 -0.94 0.80 20.17
CA ASP A 132 -2.27 1.38 20.35
C ASP A 132 -3.11 1.44 19.07
N VAL A 133 -2.62 0.89 17.95
CA VAL A 133 -3.43 0.62 16.75
C VAL A 133 -4.02 -0.78 16.85
N LYS A 134 -5.34 -0.89 16.74
CA LYS A 134 -5.99 -2.19 16.63
C LYS A 134 -5.71 -2.80 15.25
N THR A 135 -4.96 -3.89 15.23
CA THR A 135 -4.64 -4.66 14.03
C THR A 135 -5.43 -5.97 13.97
N LEU A 136 -5.72 -6.40 12.73
CA LEU A 136 -6.24 -7.71 12.37
C LEU A 136 -5.36 -8.27 11.25
N PHE A 137 -5.39 -9.58 11.04
CA PHE A 137 -4.61 -10.22 9.99
C PHE A 137 -5.51 -10.74 8.87
N MET A 138 -5.13 -10.45 7.63
CA MET A 138 -5.72 -11.06 6.44
C MET A 138 -4.64 -11.22 5.38
N ALA A 139 -4.22 -12.46 5.12
CA ALA A 139 -3.27 -12.74 4.05
C ALA A 139 -3.76 -12.17 2.71
N SER A 140 -2.85 -11.53 1.95
CA SER A 140 -3.16 -11.11 0.59
C SER A 140 -3.50 -12.33 -0.26
N ALA A 141 -4.65 -12.30 -0.91
CA ALA A 141 -5.07 -13.31 -1.86
C ALA A 141 -4.86 -12.77 -3.28
N GLY A 142 -4.31 -13.61 -4.16
CA GLY A 142 -4.30 -13.30 -5.59
C GLY A 142 -5.72 -13.32 -6.17
N THR A 143 -5.91 -12.64 -7.30
CA THR A 143 -7.16 -12.74 -8.06
C THR A 143 -7.17 -13.99 -8.93
N GLU A 144 -8.30 -14.69 -8.99
CA GLU A 144 -8.47 -15.84 -9.89
C GLU A 144 -8.37 -15.39 -11.36
N VAL A 145 -7.43 -15.99 -12.09
CA VAL A 145 -7.31 -15.80 -13.53
C VAL A 145 -8.55 -16.36 -14.22
N ASN A 146 -9.23 -15.54 -15.04
CA ASN A 146 -10.45 -15.91 -15.77
C ASN A 146 -11.64 -16.28 -14.87
N LYS A 147 -11.78 -15.62 -13.70
CA LYS A 147 -12.91 -15.76 -12.76
C LYS A 147 -14.29 -15.77 -13.44
N ASP A 148 -14.53 -14.82 -14.35
CA ASP A 148 -15.81 -14.67 -15.06
C ASP A 148 -15.96 -15.60 -16.28
N ARG A 149 -14.95 -16.42 -16.57
CA ARG A 149 -14.90 -17.29 -17.77
C ARG A 149 -15.05 -16.54 -19.11
N LYS A 150 -14.82 -15.22 -19.11
CA LYS A 150 -14.90 -14.35 -20.30
C LYS A 150 -13.71 -14.53 -21.25
N ALA A 151 -12.53 -14.86 -20.72
CA ALA A 151 -11.34 -15.11 -21.54
C ALA A 151 -11.35 -16.54 -22.12
N TYR A 152 -11.90 -17.53 -21.39
CA TYR A 152 -12.04 -18.91 -21.85
C TYR A 152 -13.33 -19.56 -21.33
N GLU A 153 -14.15 -20.09 -22.23
CA GLU A 153 -15.49 -20.67 -21.94
C GLU A 153 -15.46 -21.93 -21.05
N LYS A 154 -14.32 -22.67 -21.02
CA LYS A 154 -14.19 -23.92 -20.24
C LYS A 154 -12.78 -24.11 -19.67
N GLY A 155 -12.66 -23.97 -18.34
CA GLY A 155 -11.85 -24.78 -17.41
C GLY A 155 -10.39 -25.15 -17.72
N VAL A 156 -9.78 -24.64 -18.78
CA VAL A 156 -8.46 -25.05 -19.23
C VAL A 156 -7.68 -23.79 -19.51
N TYR A 157 -6.74 -23.46 -18.61
CA TYR A 157 -5.63 -22.56 -18.94
C TYR A 157 -5.02 -23.01 -20.27
N ILE A 158 -4.64 -22.07 -21.15
CA ILE A 158 -3.89 -22.41 -22.35
C ILE A 158 -2.69 -23.29 -21.93
N PRO A 159 -2.57 -24.53 -22.45
CA PRO A 159 -1.44 -25.39 -22.15
C PRO A 159 -0.14 -24.63 -22.44
N VAL A 160 0.89 -24.80 -21.61
CA VAL A 160 2.14 -24.01 -21.72
C VAL A 160 2.69 -24.01 -23.15
N LYS A 161 2.66 -25.17 -23.84
CA LYS A 161 3.10 -25.34 -25.23
C LYS A 161 2.32 -24.53 -26.28
N ASP A 162 1.09 -24.11 -25.96
CA ASP A 162 0.19 -23.42 -26.87
C ASP A 162 0.11 -21.91 -26.54
N ARG A 163 0.87 -21.44 -25.54
CA ARG A 163 0.90 -20.02 -25.16
C ARG A 163 1.70 -19.20 -26.18
N PRO A 164 1.21 -18.01 -26.59
CA PRO A 164 1.89 -17.18 -27.58
C PRO A 164 3.08 -16.39 -27.02
N MET A 165 3.25 -16.37 -25.70
CA MET A 165 4.31 -15.65 -25.00
C MET A 165 4.95 -16.58 -23.99
N ASP A 166 6.28 -16.64 -23.98
CA ASP A 166 7.05 -17.48 -23.07
C ASP A 166 6.96 -16.93 -21.64
N ILE A 167 7.47 -15.70 -21.45
CA ILE A 167 7.53 -15.05 -20.16
C ILE A 167 6.89 -13.67 -20.27
N ILE A 168 6.05 -13.37 -19.30
CA ILE A 168 5.46 -12.05 -19.07
C ILE A 168 5.98 -11.55 -17.74
N PHE A 169 6.49 -10.31 -17.73
CA PHE A 169 6.85 -9.60 -16.52
C PHE A 169 5.99 -8.34 -16.40
N THR A 170 5.13 -8.29 -15.38
CA THR A 170 4.22 -7.17 -15.11
C THR A 170 4.68 -6.37 -13.90
N GLY A 171 4.87 -5.07 -14.09
CA GLY A 171 5.22 -4.12 -13.02
C GLY A 171 6.34 -3.18 -13.45
N ASN A 172 6.36 -1.96 -12.94
CA ASN A 172 7.24 -0.88 -13.41
C ASN A 172 8.71 -1.09 -13.05
N TYR A 173 9.63 -0.41 -13.73
CA TYR A 173 11.04 -0.33 -13.35
C TYR A 173 11.48 1.13 -13.27
N THR A 174 12.14 1.50 -12.17
CA THR A 174 12.75 2.82 -12.02
C THR A 174 14.27 2.64 -11.89
N PRO A 175 15.08 3.13 -12.85
CA PRO A 175 16.53 3.05 -12.76
C PRO A 175 17.10 3.67 -11.48
N LYS A 176 18.16 3.07 -10.92
CA LYS A 176 18.83 3.55 -9.67
C LYS A 176 19.17 5.04 -9.72
N HIS A 177 19.66 5.54 -10.86
CA HIS A 177 20.03 6.95 -10.99
C HIS A 177 18.83 7.93 -10.90
N ILE A 178 17.60 7.48 -11.16
CA ILE A 178 16.39 8.27 -10.97
C ILE A 178 16.00 8.29 -9.49
N LEU A 179 16.01 7.13 -8.83
CA LEU A 179 15.73 7.01 -7.40
C LEU A 179 16.73 7.81 -6.56
N ARG A 180 18.00 7.80 -6.98
CA ARG A 180 19.10 8.52 -6.34
C ARG A 180 18.81 10.02 -6.15
N LYS A 181 18.07 10.63 -7.06
CA LYS A 181 17.65 12.05 -6.98
C LYS A 181 16.84 12.39 -5.74
N GLN A 182 16.20 11.40 -5.10
CA GLN A 182 15.44 11.61 -3.86
C GLN A 182 16.33 12.04 -2.69
N ILE A 183 17.62 11.68 -2.72
CA ILE A 183 18.56 11.95 -1.63
C ILE A 183 19.76 12.81 -2.06
N ASP A 184 19.78 13.32 -3.29
CA ASP A 184 20.91 14.12 -3.83
C ASP A 184 21.10 15.46 -3.11
N ASN A 185 20.05 16.00 -2.49
CA ASN A 185 20.11 17.25 -1.73
C ASN A 185 20.47 17.06 -0.25
N LEU A 186 20.69 15.82 0.20
CA LEU A 186 21.11 15.55 1.57
C LEU A 186 22.62 15.72 1.73
N GLU A 187 23.08 15.87 2.98
CA GLU A 187 24.52 15.85 3.26
C GLU A 187 25.09 14.45 3.02
N GLN A 188 26.39 14.38 2.73
CA GLN A 188 27.07 13.13 2.34
C GLN A 188 26.91 12.02 3.39
N ASP A 189 26.93 12.36 4.68
CA ASP A 189 26.82 11.37 5.75
C ASP A 189 25.44 10.66 5.74
N TYR A 190 24.34 11.40 5.47
CA TYR A 190 23.01 10.79 5.31
C TYR A 190 22.91 9.93 4.06
N ILE A 191 23.53 10.39 2.98
CA ILE A 191 23.63 9.63 1.73
C ILE A 191 24.33 8.29 1.96
N ASP A 192 25.46 8.32 2.66
CA ASP A 192 26.26 7.13 2.96
C ASP A 192 25.49 6.18 3.88
N PHE A 193 24.76 6.72 4.86
CA PHE A 193 23.84 5.94 5.69
C PHE A 193 22.81 5.17 4.86
N TYR A 194 22.07 5.84 3.96
CA TYR A 194 21.03 5.17 3.17
C TYR A 194 21.61 4.15 2.17
N GLU A 195 22.77 4.42 1.58
CA GLU A 195 23.45 3.45 0.72
C GLU A 195 23.99 2.25 1.51
N LYS A 196 24.40 2.41 2.78
CA LYS A 196 24.75 1.28 3.66
C LYS A 196 23.54 0.40 3.94
N VAL A 197 22.41 0.98 4.35
CA VAL A 197 21.16 0.23 4.56
C VAL A 197 20.77 -0.53 3.29
N LEU A 198 20.79 0.13 2.13
CA LEU A 198 20.51 -0.50 0.82
C LEU A 198 21.49 -1.64 0.51
N SER A 199 22.78 -1.44 0.77
CA SER A 199 23.80 -2.47 0.57
C SER A 199 23.57 -3.67 1.48
N ASP A 200 23.19 -3.46 2.74
CA ASP A 200 22.97 -4.54 3.71
C ASP A 200 21.79 -5.42 3.30
N ILE A 201 20.64 -4.84 2.95
CA ILE A 201 19.47 -5.60 2.48
C ILE A 201 19.68 -6.28 1.12
N ILE A 202 20.56 -5.75 0.26
CA ILE A 202 20.96 -6.43 -0.98
C ILE A 202 21.83 -7.66 -0.67
N ASN A 203 22.76 -7.55 0.28
CA ASN A 203 23.66 -8.65 0.63
C ASN A 203 23.04 -9.68 1.59
N HIS A 204 21.96 -9.31 2.28
CA HIS A 204 21.22 -10.11 3.26
C HIS A 204 19.72 -10.08 2.95
N PRO A 205 19.26 -10.77 1.87
CA PRO A 205 17.87 -10.70 1.42
C PRO A 205 16.83 -11.29 2.38
N ASP A 206 17.27 -12.00 3.42
CA ASP A 206 16.44 -12.49 4.52
C ASP A 206 16.19 -11.45 5.62
N MET A 207 16.92 -10.33 5.60
CA MET A 207 16.76 -9.22 6.53
C MET A 207 15.69 -8.24 6.03
N THR A 208 14.83 -7.81 6.95
CA THR A 208 13.82 -6.78 6.67
C THR A 208 14.44 -5.38 6.60
N ILE A 209 13.73 -4.44 5.97
CA ILE A 209 14.21 -3.06 5.85
C ILE A 209 14.33 -2.37 7.21
N ASP A 210 13.41 -2.65 8.14
CA ASP A 210 13.41 -2.08 9.49
C ASP A 210 14.51 -2.68 10.37
N GLU A 211 14.84 -3.97 10.23
CA GLU A 211 16.01 -4.56 10.89
C GLU A 211 17.33 -3.93 10.41
N ALA A 212 17.50 -3.79 9.09
CA ALA A 212 18.71 -3.18 8.51
C ALA A 212 18.85 -1.70 8.89
N ALA A 213 17.73 -0.96 8.84
CA ALA A 213 17.69 0.43 9.27
C ALA A 213 18.03 0.58 10.76
N GLU A 214 17.42 -0.24 11.63
CA GLU A 214 17.70 -0.22 13.06
C GLU A 214 19.15 -0.55 13.38
N LYS A 215 19.72 -1.58 12.74
CA LYS A 215 21.13 -1.95 12.90
C LYS A 215 22.04 -0.74 12.68
N HIS A 216 21.90 -0.06 11.55
CA HIS A 216 22.74 1.09 11.22
C HIS A 216 22.43 2.34 12.08
N LEU A 217 21.17 2.57 12.42
CA LEU A 217 20.81 3.68 13.32
C LEU A 217 21.43 3.51 14.71
N ARG A 218 21.47 2.28 15.23
CA ARG A 218 22.08 1.98 16.54
C ARG A 218 23.61 1.98 16.53
N GLU A 219 24.25 1.82 15.37
CA GLU A 219 25.69 2.01 15.21
C GLU A 219 26.09 3.50 15.34
N GLU A 220 25.21 4.41 14.91
CA GLU A 220 25.45 5.86 14.95
C GLU A 220 24.94 6.52 16.23
N PHE A 221 23.81 6.06 16.76
CA PHE A 221 23.16 6.63 17.93
C PHE A 221 22.99 5.58 19.04
N ASN A 222 23.74 5.76 20.12
CA ASN A 222 23.53 4.97 21.34
C ASN A 222 22.16 5.29 21.95
N ASP A 223 21.48 4.27 22.47
CA ASP A 223 20.24 4.38 23.26
C ASP A 223 19.00 4.95 22.53
N LEU A 224 18.82 4.65 21.23
CA LEU A 224 17.57 4.99 20.52
C LEU A 224 16.36 4.28 21.13
N THR A 225 15.34 5.07 21.48
CA THR A 225 14.02 4.54 21.87
C THR A 225 13.25 4.05 20.63
N ASP A 226 12.26 3.18 20.83
CA ASP A 226 11.41 2.71 19.72
C ASP A 226 10.61 3.85 19.07
N GLU A 227 10.26 4.89 19.81
CA GLU A 227 9.62 6.10 19.27
C GLU A 227 10.57 6.85 18.32
N GLN A 228 11.83 7.07 18.75
CA GLN A 228 12.84 7.72 17.92
C GLN A 228 13.17 6.90 16.68
N LEU A 229 13.28 5.58 16.85
CA LEU A 229 13.50 4.64 15.76
C LEU A 229 12.34 4.68 14.74
N CYS A 230 11.09 4.65 15.22
CA CYS A 230 9.89 4.77 14.41
C CYS A 230 9.89 6.05 13.57
N ASN A 231 10.27 7.19 14.17
CA ASN A 231 10.36 8.48 13.49
C ASN A 231 11.40 8.52 12.35
N CYS A 232 12.40 7.62 12.37
CA CYS A 232 13.40 7.49 11.31
C CYS A 232 12.92 6.60 10.15
N MET A 233 12.00 5.66 10.39
CA MET A 233 11.57 4.65 9.40
C MET A 233 11.05 5.22 8.06
N PRO A 234 10.30 6.35 8.02
CA PRO A 234 9.87 6.93 6.75
C PRO A 234 11.01 7.30 5.80
N GLY A 235 12.20 7.63 6.35
CA GLY A 235 13.39 7.91 5.56
C GLY A 235 13.90 6.69 4.77
N MET A 236 13.57 5.48 5.20
CA MET A 236 14.02 4.23 4.58
C MET A 236 13.31 3.90 3.26
N MET A 237 12.33 4.72 2.87
CA MET A 237 11.66 4.64 1.57
C MET A 237 12.64 4.57 0.39
N TYR A 238 13.75 5.31 0.47
CA TYR A 238 14.80 5.26 -0.55
C TYR A 238 15.35 3.83 -0.72
N ALA A 239 15.73 3.18 0.39
CA ALA A 239 16.32 1.85 0.37
C ALA A 239 15.28 0.79 -0.04
N ASP A 240 14.05 0.86 0.47
CA ASP A 240 12.97 -0.06 0.10
C ASP A 240 12.63 0.01 -1.41
N LEU A 241 12.51 1.21 -1.99
CA LEU A 241 12.28 1.33 -3.43
C LEU A 241 13.47 0.78 -4.24
N ASN A 242 14.70 1.13 -3.87
CA ASN A 242 15.89 0.70 -4.60
C ASN A 242 16.08 -0.82 -4.58
N VAL A 243 15.87 -1.49 -3.44
CA VAL A 243 16.05 -2.95 -3.36
C VAL A 243 15.03 -3.69 -4.25
N ARG A 244 13.78 -3.21 -4.31
CA ARG A 244 12.73 -3.76 -5.19
C ARG A 244 13.15 -3.70 -6.66
N PHE A 245 13.66 -2.55 -7.11
CA PHE A 245 14.08 -2.39 -8.51
C PHE A 245 15.41 -3.10 -8.81
N HIS A 246 16.31 -3.21 -7.84
CA HIS A 246 17.54 -4.00 -7.97
C HIS A 246 17.24 -5.46 -8.28
N TYR A 247 16.40 -6.11 -7.48
CA TYR A 247 16.06 -7.52 -7.71
C TYR A 247 15.20 -7.73 -8.95
N ARG A 248 14.34 -6.77 -9.31
CA ARG A 248 13.60 -6.79 -10.59
C ARG A 248 14.54 -6.75 -11.79
N GLU A 249 15.56 -5.89 -11.77
CA GLU A 249 16.60 -5.84 -12.80
C GLU A 249 17.36 -7.15 -12.89
N LEU A 250 17.81 -7.71 -11.76
CA LEU A 250 18.52 -9.00 -11.73
C LEU A 250 17.67 -10.15 -12.30
N ALA A 251 16.39 -10.21 -11.92
CA ALA A 251 15.48 -11.24 -12.41
C ALA A 251 15.29 -11.16 -13.93
N ILE A 252 15.01 -9.97 -14.47
CA ILE A 252 14.82 -9.78 -15.90
C ILE A 252 16.11 -10.03 -16.67
N ARG A 253 17.24 -9.50 -16.19
CA ARG A 253 18.56 -9.72 -16.79
C ARG A 253 18.91 -11.20 -16.87
N ALA A 254 18.71 -11.95 -15.78
CA ALA A 254 19.00 -13.38 -15.76
C ALA A 254 18.19 -14.17 -16.81
N LEU A 255 16.92 -13.78 -17.03
CA LEU A 255 16.06 -14.40 -18.05
C LEU A 255 16.55 -14.08 -19.47
N VAL A 256 16.80 -12.79 -19.75
CA VAL A 256 17.22 -12.33 -21.08
C VAL A 256 18.62 -12.85 -21.43
N ASP A 257 19.57 -12.82 -20.50
CA ASP A 257 20.95 -13.32 -20.70
C ASP A 257 20.97 -14.84 -20.94
N SER A 258 19.95 -15.56 -20.47
CA SER A 258 19.74 -16.99 -20.76
C SER A 258 19.12 -17.26 -22.14
N GLY A 259 18.85 -16.22 -22.93
CA GLY A 259 18.23 -16.31 -24.25
C GLY A 259 16.72 -16.50 -24.23
N LEU A 260 16.04 -16.28 -23.09
CA LEU A 260 14.59 -16.36 -22.98
C LEU A 260 13.93 -15.05 -23.41
N GLN A 261 12.82 -15.15 -24.14
CA GLN A 261 12.05 -13.98 -24.54
C GLN A 261 11.14 -13.51 -23.39
N VAL A 262 11.39 -12.29 -22.90
CA VAL A 262 10.61 -11.65 -21.83
C VAL A 262 9.79 -10.50 -22.42
N ASN A 263 8.47 -10.55 -22.23
CA ASN A 263 7.55 -9.48 -22.58
C ASN A 263 7.25 -8.65 -21.32
N THR A 264 7.69 -7.40 -21.29
CA THR A 264 7.49 -6.50 -20.15
C THR A 264 6.22 -5.67 -20.33
N TYR A 265 5.47 -5.49 -19.25
CA TYR A 265 4.30 -4.61 -19.18
C TYR A 265 4.40 -3.74 -17.94
N GLY A 266 4.60 -2.45 -18.15
CA GLY A 266 4.85 -1.46 -17.10
C GLY A 266 5.76 -0.35 -17.63
N GLU A 267 5.89 0.70 -16.85
CA GLU A 267 6.74 1.85 -17.18
C GLU A 267 8.22 1.53 -16.95
N GLY A 268 9.11 2.16 -17.73
CA GLY A 268 10.54 2.23 -17.46
C GLY A 268 11.43 1.12 -18.04
N TYR A 269 10.89 0.25 -18.91
CA TYR A 269 11.67 -0.78 -19.63
C TYR A 269 12.13 -0.37 -21.04
N ASN A 270 11.86 0.87 -21.45
CA ASN A 270 12.20 1.39 -22.78
C ASN A 270 13.64 1.91 -22.86
#